data_AF-A0AAD5WDD3-F1
#
_entry.id   AF-A0AAD5WDD3-F1
#
_cell.length_a   1.000
_cell.length_b   1.000
_cell.length_c   1.000
_cell.angle_alpha   90.00
_cell.angle_beta   90.00
_cell.angle_gamma   90.00
#
_symmetry.space_group_name_H-M   'P 1'
#
loop_
_entity.id
_entity.type
_entity.pdbx_description
1 polymer ?
#
loop_
_entity_poly.entity_id
_entity_poly.type
_entity_poly.pdbx_seq_one_letter_code
_entity_poly.pdbx_strand_id
1 'polypeptide(L)' 'MTSLSSKPVFIRSENIAASTIMAVMGVFGLVSNGAAVLAVRYNPALRNSFGLLCLSHTLANTGALLIFVFWITPITLL' A
#
# COMPACT_ATOMS: atom_id res chain seq x y z
N MET A 1 19.54 25.52 -23.89
CA MET A 1 20.16 24.68 -22.83
C MET A 1 19.61 24.94 -21.42
N THR A 2 18.43 25.58 -21.26
CA THR A 2 17.83 25.90 -19.94
C THR A 2 16.88 24.83 -19.39
N SER A 3 16.51 23.81 -20.18
CA SER A 3 15.56 22.78 -19.75
C SER A 3 16.17 21.69 -18.84
N LEU A 4 17.50 21.63 -18.69
CA LEU A 4 18.16 20.62 -17.82
C LEU A 4 18.29 21.06 -16.36
N SER A 5 18.24 22.37 -16.06
CA SER A 5 18.41 22.87 -14.68
C SER A 5 17.12 22.84 -13.86
N SER A 6 15.94 22.97 -14.50
CA SER A 6 14.64 22.83 -13.82
C SER A 6 14.18 21.38 -13.65
N LYS A 7 14.61 20.48 -14.54
CA LYS A 7 14.30 19.03 -14.47
C LYS A 7 14.67 18.35 -13.14
N PRO A 8 15.87 18.54 -12.56
CA PRO A 8 16.22 17.84 -11.31
C PRO A 8 15.34 18.27 -10.13
N VAL A 9 14.88 19.52 -10.10
CA VAL A 9 13.97 20.02 -9.05
C VAL A 9 12.55 19.49 -9.27
N PHE A 10 12.06 19.50 -10.51
CA PHE A 10 10.73 18.99 -10.85
C PHE A 10 10.60 17.48 -10.60
N ILE A 11 11.59 16.68 -11.04
CA ILE A 11 11.62 15.23 -10.80
C ILE A 11 11.70 14.91 -9.30
N ARG A 12 12.46 15.70 -8.52
CA ARG A 12 12.49 15.55 -7.06
C ARG A 12 11.13 15.82 -6.42
N SER A 13 10.40 16.85 -6.85
CA SER A 13 9.05 17.12 -6.33
C SER A 13 8.04 16.03 -6.70
N GLU A 14 8.11 15.46 -7.90
CA GLU A 14 7.27 14.35 -8.32
C GLU A 14 7.57 13.06 -7.54
N ASN A 15 8.84 12.75 -7.29
CA ASN A 15 9.24 11.60 -6.49
C ASN A 15 8.78 11.73 -5.02
N ILE A 16 8.84 12.95 -4.46
CA ILE A 16 8.32 13.22 -3.10
C ILE A 16 6.80 13.07 -3.06
N ALA A 17 6.09 13.61 -4.06
CA ALA A 17 4.63 13.46 -4.13
C ALA A 17 4.23 11.98 -4.29
N ALA A 18 4.88 11.24 -5.19
CA ALA A 18 4.63 9.82 -5.43
C ALA A 18 4.90 8.97 -4.18
N SER A 19 6.04 9.18 -3.51
CA SER A 19 6.37 8.46 -2.27
C SER A 19 5.37 8.75 -1.15
N THR A 20 4.90 10.00 -1.04
CA THR A 20 3.88 10.36 -0.05
C THR A 20 2.54 9.67 -0.33
N ILE A 21 2.08 9.66 -1.58
CA ILE A 21 0.83 8.99 -1.99
C ILE A 21 0.93 7.48 -1.74
N MET A 22 2.06 6.87 -2.11
CA MET A 22 2.31 5.44 -1.86
C MET A 22 2.31 5.10 -0.37
N ALA A 23 2.91 5.95 0.47
CA ALA A 23 2.90 5.76 1.91
C ALA A 23 1.48 5.85 2.50
N VAL A 24 0.69 6.85 2.10
CA VAL A 24 -0.69 7.04 2.59
C VAL A 24 -1.60 5.90 2.13
N MET A 25 -1.54 5.52 0.85
CA MET A 25 -2.29 4.38 0.32
C MET A 25 -1.84 3.06 0.95
N GLY A 26 -0.54 2.92 1.21
CA GLY A 26 0.07 1.80 1.93
C GLY A 26 -0.55 1.60 3.32
N VAL A 27 -0.55 2.66 4.13
CA VAL A 27 -1.09 2.64 5.50
C VAL A 27 -2.60 2.44 5.50
N PHE A 28 -3.34 3.18 4.68
CA PHE A 28 -4.80 3.04 4.59
C PHE A 28 -5.22 1.64 4.13
N GLY A 29 -4.51 1.09 3.14
CA GLY A 29 -4.66 -0.28 2.69
C GLY A 29 -4.38 -1.28 3.81
N LEU A 30 -3.33 -1.08 4.61
CA LEU A 30 -2.97 -1.96 5.71
C LEU A 30 -4.05 -2.00 6.80
N VAL A 31 -4.58 -0.83 7.18
CA VAL A 31 -5.63 -0.71 8.20
C VAL A 31 -6.93 -1.35 7.71
N SER A 32 -7.36 -1.05 6.49
CA SER A 32 -8.61 -1.59 5.92
C SER A 32 -8.56 -3.11 5.75
N ASN A 33 -7.45 -3.67 5.26
CA ASN A 33 -7.32 -5.12 5.11
C ASN A 33 -7.14 -5.82 6.47
N GLY A 34 -6.42 -5.21 7.42
CA GLY A 34 -6.34 -5.70 8.79
C GLY A 34 -7.70 -5.76 9.48
N ALA A 35 -8.52 -4.71 9.32
CA ALA A 35 -9.88 -4.67 9.83
C ALA A 35 -10.78 -5.75 9.20
N ALA A 36 -10.63 -6.01 7.89
CA ALA A 36 -11.36 -7.08 7.21
C ALA A 36 -10.96 -8.47 7.73
N VAL A 37 -9.67 -8.73 7.93
CA VAL A 37 -9.17 -9.98 8.53
C VAL A 37 -9.71 -10.14 9.95
N LEU A 38 -9.65 -9.09 10.79
CA LEU A 38 -10.22 -9.10 12.14
C LEU A 38 -11.71 -9.38 12.13
N ALA A 39 -12.49 -8.71 11.26
CA ALA A 39 -13.93 -8.91 11.15
C ALA A 39 -14.31 -10.36 10.79
N VAL A 40 -13.56 -10.99 9.87
CA VAL A 40 -13.74 -12.41 9.50
C VAL A 40 -13.33 -13.35 10.64
N ARG A 41 -12.27 -13.01 11.39
CA ARG A 41 -11.80 -13.82 12.52
C ARG A 41 -12.72 -13.75 13.74
N TYR A 42 -13.28 -12.58 14.04
CA TYR A 42 -14.17 -12.37 15.19
C TYR A 42 -15.61 -12.83 14.95
N ASN A 43 -16.08 -12.90 13.70
CA ASN A 43 -17.42 -13.41 13.39
C ASN A 43 -17.39 -14.88 12.93
N PRO A 44 -17.70 -15.85 13.80
CA PRO A 44 -17.75 -17.27 13.41
C PRO A 44 -18.82 -17.57 12.35
N ALA A 45 -19.86 -16.73 12.24
CA ALA A 45 -20.87 -16.80 11.18
C ALA A 45 -20.29 -16.58 9.77
N LEU A 46 -19.12 -15.95 9.65
CA LEU A 46 -18.45 -15.67 8.38
C LEU A 46 -17.35 -16.69 8.02
N ARG A 47 -17.11 -17.72 8.84
CA ARG A 47 -16.16 -18.83 8.54
C ARG A 47 -16.70 -19.82 7.48
N ASN A 48 -17.48 -19.32 6.53
CA ASN A 48 -17.91 -20.04 5.36
C ASN A 48 -16.87 -19.90 4.23
N SER A 49 -16.93 -20.73 3.19
CA SER A 49 -16.02 -20.68 2.02
C SER A 49 -15.93 -19.28 1.40
N PHE A 50 -17.00 -18.49 1.50
CA PHE A 50 -17.05 -17.11 1.01
C PHE A 50 -16.18 -16.15 1.85
N GLY A 51 -16.20 -16.27 3.18
CA GLY A 51 -15.35 -15.47 4.06
C GLY A 51 -13.88 -15.87 3.96
N LEU A 52 -13.59 -17.15 3.70
CA LEU A 52 -12.22 -17.63 3.45
C LEU A 52 -11.63 -17.07 2.15
N LEU A 53 -12.44 -16.96 1.09
CA LEU A 53 -12.06 -16.36 -0.19
C LEU A 53 -11.74 -14.87 -0.03
N CYS A 54 -12.59 -14.14 0.71
CA CYS A 54 -12.33 -12.75 1.08
C CYS A 54 -11.07 -12.59 1.93
N LEU A 55 -10.83 -13.53 2.87
CA LEU A 55 -9.63 -13.55 3.70
C LEU A 55 -8.37 -13.72 2.84
N SER A 56 -8.33 -14.66 1.89
CA SER A 56 -7.18 -14.86 1.01
C SER A 56 -6.85 -13.61 0.20
N HIS A 57 -7.87 -12.94 -0.35
CA HIS A 57 -7.67 -11.73 -1.14
C HIS A 57 -7.15 -10.55 -0.31
N THR A 58 -7.68 -10.35 0.89
CA THR A 58 -7.23 -9.30 1.82
C THR A 58 -5.87 -9.61 2.45
N LEU A 59 -5.53 -10.88 2.67
CA LEU A 59 -4.21 -11.32 3.11
C LEU A 59 -3.15 -11.06 2.04
N ALA A 60 -3.44 -11.42 0.78
CA ALA A 60 -2.57 -11.15 -0.36
C ALA A 60 -2.36 -9.64 -0.56
N ASN A 61 -3.43 -8.84 -0.42
CA ASN A 61 -3.35 -7.39 -0.50
C ASN A 61 -2.52 -6.79 0.65
N THR A 62 -2.65 -7.31 1.86
CA THR A 62 -1.80 -6.92 3.01
C THR A 62 -0.33 -7.22 2.76
N GLY A 63 -0.01 -8.39 2.19
CA GLY A 63 1.35 -8.76 1.81
C GLY A 63 1.93 -7.85 0.72
N ALA A 64 1.16 -7.54 -0.31
CA ALA A 64 1.58 -6.61 -1.36
C ALA A 64 1.85 -5.20 -0.82
N LEU A 65 0.99 -4.71 0.08
CA LEU A 65 1.16 -3.39 0.71
C LEU A 65 2.42 -3.34 1.60
N LEU A 66 2.75 -4.42 2.31
CA LEU A 66 3.99 -4.52 3.07
C LEU A 66 5.22 -4.40 2.14
N ILE A 67 5.19 -5.04 0.97
CA ILE A 67 6.27 -4.94 -0.01
C ILE A 67 6.36 -3.51 -0.56
N PHE A 68 5.24 -2.87 -0.88
CA PHE A 68 5.25 -1.47 -1.34
C PHE A 68 5.80 -0.50 -0.28
N VAL A 69 5.44 -0.68 0.98
CA VAL A 69 5.91 0.18 2.07
C VAL A 69 7.39 -0.08 2.40
N PHE A 70 7.80 -1.34 2.53
CA PHE A 70 9.18 -1.67 2.94
C PHE A 70 10.20 -1.65 1.79
N TRP A 71 9.77 -1.80 0.54
CA TRP A 71 10.69 -1.95 -0.60
C TRP A 71 10.57 -0.81 -1.62
N ILE A 72 9.34 -0.46 -2.04
CA ILE A 72 9.15 0.56 -3.08
C ILE A 72 9.36 1.98 -2.52
N THR A 73 8.94 2.23 -1.29
CA THR A 73 9.13 3.54 -0.63
C THR A 73 10.61 3.94 -0.50
N PRO A 74 11.53 3.08 0.02
CA PRO A 74 12.94 3.44 0.08
C PRO A 74 13.59 3.56 -1.31
N ILE A 75 13.19 2.75 -2.30
CA ILE A 75 13.69 2.87 -3.68
C ILE A 75 13.26 4.18 -4.33
N THR A 76 12.07 4.69 -4.00
CA THR A 76 11.57 5.96 -4.54
C THR A 76 12.22 7.17 -3.86
N LEU A 77 12.73 6.98 -2.63
CA LEU A 77 13.43 8.01 -1.86
C LEU A 77 14.94 8.07 -2.12
N LEU A 78 15.56 6.96 -2.55
CA LEU A 78 16.98 6.85 -2.90
C LEU A 78 17.27 7.37 -4.31
#